data_AF-A0A6P8NT34-F1
#
_entry.id   AF-A0A6P8NT34-F1
#
_cell.length_a   1.000
_cell.length_b   1.000
_cell.length_c   1.000
_cell.angle_alpha   90.00
_cell.angle_beta   90.00
_cell.angle_gamma   90.00
#
_symmetry.space_group_name_H-M   'P 1'
#
loop_
_entity.id
_entity.type
_entity.pdbx_description
1 polymer ?
#
loop_
_entity_poly.entity_id
_entity_poly.type
_entity_poly.pdbx_seq_one_letter_code
_entity_poly.pdbx_strand_id
1 'polypeptide(L)'
;MNFMTDKLANSLGIKQRRCAIQIGALDNLSTTAKRYTTATITSTDGKYKKTLRFLVIPAMSTFIPSEPIDPSSLGLPRNIQLADPQFHCPAPIDVLLSTGSTFASLCIGQVNLAQPGEPELRLQKTRFGWVIGGSPTSQTAINTFHATTTALQEDLARFWEIDEGPATTHLSESERLCEEHFRNHVRRTKEGRYIVALSFNEKLSSLGSSKAAAMSRLASLHRRFQRDKQYETAYSAVIQEYLDLGQ
;
A
#
# COMPACT_ATOMS: atom_id res chain seq x y z
N MET A 1 -6.89 29.47 6.13
CA MET A 1 -5.77 29.07 7.01
C MET A 1 -4.63 28.55 6.15
N ASN A 2 -3.39 29.03 6.33
CA ASN A 2 -2.23 28.57 5.55
C ASN A 2 -1.54 27.43 6.30
N PHE A 3 -0.85 26.56 5.56
CA PHE A 3 -0.16 25.40 6.11
C PHE A 3 1.30 25.36 5.67
N MET A 4 2.16 24.80 6.51
CA MET A 4 3.58 24.56 6.25
C MET A 4 3.96 23.16 6.73
N THR A 5 4.82 22.45 6.00
CA THR A 5 5.31 21.13 6.44
C THR A 5 6.24 21.25 7.62
N ASP A 6 6.26 20.23 8.47
CA ASP A 6 7.24 20.09 9.56
C ASP A 6 8.68 20.09 9.02
N LYS A 7 8.90 19.41 7.89
CA LYS A 7 10.19 19.35 7.21
C LYS A 7 10.71 20.75 6.88
N LEU A 8 9.91 21.59 6.21
CA LEU A 8 10.32 22.94 5.85
C LEU A 8 10.52 23.82 7.07
N ALA A 9 9.58 23.78 8.03
CA ALA A 9 9.67 24.60 9.24
C ALA A 9 10.94 24.28 10.07
N ASN A 10 11.33 23.01 10.14
CA ASN A 10 12.55 22.59 10.82
C ASN A 10 13.82 22.97 10.02
N SER A 11 13.79 22.75 8.69
CA SER A 11 14.91 23.11 7.79
C SER A 11 15.25 24.61 7.85
N LEU A 12 14.22 25.46 7.89
CA LEU A 12 14.40 26.91 8.01
C LEU A 12 14.78 27.37 9.43
N GLY A 13 14.76 26.49 10.44
CA GLY A 13 15.04 26.84 11.83
C GLY A 13 14.08 27.88 12.43
N ILE A 14 12.87 28.02 11.86
CA ILE A 14 11.93 29.08 12.27
C ILE A 14 11.25 28.73 13.60
N LYS A 15 11.04 29.74 14.45
CA LYS A 15 10.44 29.56 15.77
C LYS A 15 8.98 29.13 15.67
N GLN A 16 8.66 27.98 16.27
CA GLN A 16 7.31 27.42 16.30
C GLN A 16 6.67 27.62 17.68
N ARG A 17 5.35 27.81 17.71
CA ARG A 17 4.55 27.95 18.93
C ARG A 17 3.53 26.83 19.00
N ARG A 18 3.23 26.35 20.22
CA ARG A 18 2.23 25.29 20.44
C ARG A 18 0.81 25.80 20.14
N CYS A 19 -0.01 24.93 19.58
CA CYS A 19 -1.45 25.08 19.46
C CYS A 19 -2.12 23.70 19.43
N ALA A 20 -3.45 23.65 19.41
CA ALA A 20 -4.21 22.45 19.12
C ALA A 20 -5.40 22.86 18.26
N ILE A 21 -5.24 22.75 16.94
CA ILE A 21 -6.27 23.14 15.98
C ILE A 21 -6.60 21.92 15.12
N GLN A 22 -7.84 21.47 15.22
CA GLN A 22 -8.36 20.40 14.37
C GLN A 22 -8.64 20.95 12.97
N ILE A 23 -8.22 20.19 11.97
CA ILE A 23 -8.36 20.48 10.55
C ILE A 23 -9.19 19.34 9.97
N GLY A 24 -10.41 19.64 9.57
CA GLY A 24 -11.25 18.71 8.82
C GLY A 24 -10.88 18.72 7.33
N ALA A 25 -11.05 17.57 6.68
CA ALA A 25 -10.92 17.42 5.24
C ALA A 25 -12.25 16.88 4.66
N LEU A 26 -12.20 15.82 3.86
CA LEU A 26 -13.38 15.17 3.31
C LEU A 26 -13.82 14.01 4.22
N ASP A 27 -15.13 13.88 4.44
CA ASP A 27 -15.74 12.89 5.33
C ASP A 27 -15.15 12.95 6.76
N ASN A 28 -14.90 11.82 7.41
CA ASN A 28 -14.36 11.75 8.78
C ASN A 28 -12.83 11.94 8.84
N LEU A 29 -12.17 12.28 7.73
CA LEU A 29 -10.73 12.55 7.72
C LEU A 29 -10.44 13.87 8.42
N SER A 30 -9.69 13.82 9.52
CA SER A 30 -9.21 15.01 10.21
C SER A 30 -7.76 14.85 10.66
N THR A 31 -7.06 15.98 10.74
CA THR A 31 -5.71 16.07 11.31
C THR A 31 -5.66 17.19 12.33
N THR A 32 -4.70 17.15 13.25
CA THR A 32 -4.56 18.21 14.27
C THR A 32 -3.20 18.86 14.15
N ALA A 33 -3.20 20.18 13.89
CA ALA A 33 -1.99 20.97 13.97
C ALA A 33 -1.65 21.26 15.42
N LYS A 34 -0.50 20.73 15.86
CA LYS A 34 0.03 20.92 17.23
C LYS A 34 0.89 22.17 17.36
N ARG A 35 1.27 22.77 16.23
CA ARG A 35 2.16 23.93 16.18
C ARG A 35 1.73 24.89 15.07
N TYR A 36 2.10 26.15 15.25
CA TYR A 36 2.02 27.16 14.22
C TYR A 36 3.30 28.01 14.21
N THR A 37 3.56 28.64 13.08
CA THR A 37 4.69 29.55 12.89
C THR A 37 4.27 30.76 12.07
N THR A 38 5.07 31.82 12.11
CA THR A 38 4.92 32.99 11.26
C THR A 38 6.14 33.06 10.37
N ALA A 39 5.94 33.09 9.05
CA ALA A 39 7.02 33.15 8.07
C ALA A 39 6.68 34.16 6.96
N THR A 40 7.72 34.69 6.33
CA THR A 40 7.60 35.64 5.23
C THR A 40 7.97 34.96 3.92
N ILE A 41 7.03 34.92 2.98
CA ILE A 41 7.29 34.47 1.61
C ILE A 41 7.75 35.67 0.81
N THR A 42 8.84 35.49 0.05
CA THR A 42 9.40 36.51 -0.84
C THR A 42 9.29 36.01 -2.28
N SER A 43 8.90 36.87 -3.22
CA SER A 43 8.92 36.55 -4.65
C SER A 43 10.35 36.27 -5.12
N THR A 44 10.49 35.49 -6.19
CA THR A 44 11.80 35.13 -6.76
C THR A 44 12.61 36.35 -7.20
N ASP A 45 11.94 37.43 -7.62
CA ASP A 45 12.56 38.70 -7.97
C ASP A 45 12.80 39.65 -6.76
N GLY A 46 12.43 39.23 -5.56
CA GLY A 46 12.62 39.98 -4.31
C GLY A 46 11.69 41.18 -4.10
N LYS A 47 10.84 41.53 -5.09
CA LYS A 47 10.04 42.77 -5.07
C LYS A 47 8.78 42.67 -4.22
N TYR A 48 8.28 41.47 -3.99
CA TYR A 48 7.09 41.25 -3.19
C TYR A 48 7.40 40.36 -1.99
N LYS A 49 6.86 40.74 -0.84
CA LYS A 49 6.96 39.98 0.41
C LYS A 49 5.59 39.91 1.07
N LYS A 50 5.27 38.76 1.66
CA LYS A 50 4.05 38.56 2.42
C LYS A 50 4.32 37.73 3.66
N THR A 51 4.08 38.32 4.83
CA THR A 51 4.16 37.62 6.12
C THR A 51 2.83 36.95 6.41
N LEU A 52 2.88 35.65 6.68
CA LEU A 52 1.70 34.82 6.92
C LEU A 52 1.92 33.93 8.13
N ARG A 53 0.81 33.57 8.79
CA ARG A 53 0.80 32.54 9.81
C ARG A 53 0.46 31.20 9.17
N PHE A 54 1.23 30.17 9.52
CA PHE A 54 1.10 28.81 9.02
C PHE A 54 0.85 27.85 10.17
N LEU A 55 -0.12 26.97 10.01
CA LEU A 55 -0.18 25.76 10.83
C LEU A 55 0.85 24.78 10.34
N VAL A 56 1.63 24.22 11.26
CA VAL A 56 2.66 23.24 10.94
C VAL A 56 2.04 21.85 11.02
N ILE A 57 2.14 21.11 9.92
CA ILE A 57 1.59 19.77 9.76
C ILE A 57 2.65 18.79 9.21
N PRO A 58 2.55 17.49 9.48
CA PRO A 58 3.61 16.53 9.11
C PRO A 58 3.85 16.44 7.59
N ALA A 59 2.79 16.33 6.81
CA ALA A 59 2.82 16.23 5.35
C ALA A 59 1.54 16.84 4.74
N MET A 60 1.62 17.30 3.50
CA MET A 60 0.49 17.91 2.77
C MET A 60 0.09 17.13 1.52
N SER A 61 1.06 16.74 0.71
CA SER A 61 0.82 16.07 -0.55
C SER A 61 1.91 15.04 -0.83
N THR A 62 1.60 14.14 -1.76
CA THR A 62 2.59 13.40 -2.54
C THR A 62 3.27 14.33 -3.55
N PHE A 63 4.00 13.76 -4.50
CA PHE A 63 4.66 14.50 -5.57
C PHE A 63 3.64 15.17 -6.50
N ILE A 64 3.81 16.47 -6.71
CA ILE A 64 3.01 17.29 -7.61
C ILE A 64 3.99 18.09 -8.50
N PRO A 65 3.93 17.95 -9.83
CA PRO A 65 3.14 16.95 -10.57
C PRO A 65 3.54 15.51 -10.21
N SER A 66 2.67 14.54 -10.48
CA SER A 66 2.97 13.11 -10.23
C SER A 66 4.07 12.57 -11.15
N GLU A 67 4.18 13.14 -12.35
CA GLU A 67 5.21 12.82 -13.35
C GLU A 67 5.86 14.11 -13.88
N PRO A 68 7.12 14.04 -14.36
CA PRO A 68 7.77 15.20 -14.96
C PRO A 68 7.01 15.71 -16.19
N ILE A 69 6.87 17.03 -16.27
CA ILE A 69 6.26 17.71 -17.42
C ILE A 69 7.37 18.22 -18.32
N ASP A 70 7.25 18.08 -19.65
CA ASP A 70 8.16 18.74 -20.59
C ASP A 70 7.75 20.21 -20.77
N PRO A 71 8.52 21.20 -20.28
CA PRO A 71 8.17 22.61 -20.39
C PRO A 71 8.15 23.12 -21.83
N SER A 72 8.88 22.46 -22.74
CA SER A 72 8.97 22.87 -24.14
C SER A 72 7.66 22.63 -24.90
N SER A 73 6.88 21.64 -24.46
CA SER A 73 5.56 21.32 -25.01
C SER A 73 4.48 22.36 -24.70
N LEU A 74 4.68 23.18 -23.65
CA LEU A 74 3.65 24.09 -23.11
C LEU A 74 3.60 25.46 -23.81
N GLY A 75 4.51 25.73 -24.75
CA GLY A 75 4.52 26.99 -25.51
C GLY A 75 4.70 28.24 -24.63
N LEU A 76 5.47 28.15 -23.55
CA LEU A 76 5.63 29.25 -22.59
C LEU A 76 6.29 30.49 -23.23
N PRO A 77 5.72 31.70 -23.05
CA PRO A 77 6.34 32.94 -23.50
C PRO A 77 7.70 33.18 -22.84
N ARG A 78 8.73 33.49 -23.63
CA ARG A 78 10.12 33.64 -23.16
C ARG A 78 10.34 34.78 -22.16
N ASN A 79 9.44 35.76 -22.12
CA ASN A 79 9.55 36.97 -21.29
C ASN A 79 8.75 36.90 -19.98
N ILE A 80 8.35 35.69 -19.56
CA ILE A 80 7.57 35.47 -18.33
C ILE A 80 8.48 34.91 -17.23
N GLN A 81 8.41 35.52 -16.04
CA GLN A 81 9.03 34.99 -14.82
C GLN A 81 8.01 34.18 -14.03
N LEU A 82 8.26 32.88 -13.91
CA LEU A 82 7.43 31.98 -13.11
C LEU A 82 7.67 32.18 -11.62
N ALA A 83 6.61 32.01 -10.82
CA ALA A 83 6.70 31.98 -9.37
C ALA A 83 7.45 30.73 -8.86
N ASP A 84 7.37 29.65 -9.64
CA ASP A 84 8.09 28.40 -9.42
C ASP A 84 8.80 27.97 -10.73
N PRO A 85 10.12 28.19 -10.85
CA PRO A 85 10.90 27.73 -12.01
C PRO A 85 10.96 26.21 -12.16
N GLN A 86 10.74 25.45 -11.08
CA GLN A 86 10.82 24.00 -11.03
C GLN A 86 9.44 23.32 -11.05
N PHE A 87 8.38 24.04 -11.43
CA PHE A 87 7.00 23.52 -11.47
C PHE A 87 6.81 22.22 -12.26
N HIS A 88 7.73 21.93 -13.18
CA HIS A 88 7.72 20.77 -14.06
C HIS A 88 8.38 19.53 -13.46
N CYS A 89 9.11 19.68 -12.36
CA CYS A 89 9.74 18.60 -11.63
C CYS A 89 8.79 18.08 -10.54
N PRO A 90 8.55 16.76 -10.44
CA PRO A 90 7.78 16.20 -9.34
C PRO A 90 8.41 16.53 -7.99
N ALA A 91 7.64 17.17 -7.11
CA ALA A 91 8.07 17.45 -5.74
C ALA A 91 6.87 17.51 -4.77
N PRO A 92 7.04 17.16 -3.49
CA PRO A 92 6.00 17.37 -2.49
C PRO A 92 5.78 18.86 -2.21
N ILE A 93 4.55 19.25 -1.86
CA ILE A 93 4.23 20.64 -1.50
C ILE A 93 4.63 20.90 -0.03
N ASP A 94 5.49 21.89 0.17
CA ASP A 94 5.91 22.30 1.52
C ASP A 94 5.04 23.41 2.14
N VAL A 95 4.35 24.21 1.31
CA VAL A 95 3.52 25.34 1.76
C VAL A 95 2.22 25.37 0.99
N LEU A 96 1.10 25.38 1.71
CA LEU A 96 -0.23 25.59 1.13
C LEU A 96 -0.80 26.94 1.57
N LEU A 97 -1.06 27.80 0.59
CA LEU A 97 -1.67 29.11 0.81
C LEU A 97 -3.19 28.99 0.84
N SER A 98 -3.79 29.62 1.84
CA SER A 98 -5.24 29.68 1.91
C SER A 98 -5.83 30.51 0.80
N THR A 99 -7.07 30.20 0.44
CA THR A 99 -7.88 30.89 -0.56
C THR A 99 -7.79 32.42 -0.47
N GLY A 100 -7.96 33.00 0.73
CA GLY A 100 -7.84 34.46 0.92
C GLY A 100 -6.43 35.00 0.64
N SER A 101 -5.39 34.29 1.09
CA SER A 101 -3.99 34.65 0.80
C SER A 101 -3.68 34.59 -0.69
N THR A 102 -4.20 33.55 -1.37
CA THR A 102 -4.03 33.28 -2.80
C THR A 102 -4.76 34.32 -3.65
N PHE A 103 -6.05 34.56 -3.40
CA PHE A 103 -6.83 35.57 -4.13
C PHE A 103 -6.24 36.98 -3.97
N ALA A 104 -5.80 37.35 -2.77
CA ALA A 104 -5.14 38.64 -2.53
C ALA A 104 -3.75 38.76 -3.21
N SER A 105 -3.21 37.68 -3.77
CA SER A 105 -1.97 37.70 -4.53
C SER A 105 -2.19 37.76 -6.04
N LEU A 106 -3.42 37.56 -6.54
CA LEU A 106 -3.71 37.63 -7.96
C LEU A 106 -3.49 39.04 -8.51
N CYS A 107 -3.04 39.12 -9.75
CA CYS A 107 -2.85 40.36 -10.48
C CYS A 107 -3.61 40.30 -11.81
N ILE A 108 -3.82 41.46 -12.43
CA ILE A 108 -4.30 41.54 -13.80
C ILE A 108 -3.25 40.90 -14.72
N GLY A 109 -3.69 39.97 -15.56
CA GLY A 109 -2.85 39.23 -16.49
C GLY A 109 -3.14 37.74 -16.47
N GLN A 110 -3.69 37.23 -17.56
CA GLN A 110 -3.90 35.81 -17.80
C GLN A 110 -3.55 35.50 -19.26
N VAL A 111 -2.93 34.36 -19.51
CA VAL A 111 -2.62 33.89 -20.86
C VAL A 111 -3.22 32.50 -21.03
N ASN A 112 -4.03 32.31 -22.06
CA ASN A 112 -4.50 30.98 -22.44
C ASN A 112 -3.38 30.28 -23.22
N LEU A 113 -2.98 29.11 -22.75
CA LEU A 113 -1.99 28.26 -23.43
C LEU A 113 -2.65 27.12 -24.22
N ALA A 114 -3.92 26.81 -23.95
CA ALA A 114 -4.64 25.73 -24.61
C ALA A 114 -5.09 26.12 -26.03
N GLN A 115 -4.97 25.18 -26.96
CA GLN A 115 -5.58 25.30 -28.29
C GLN A 115 -7.09 25.00 -28.24
N PRO A 116 -7.87 25.39 -29.26
CA PRO A 116 -9.29 25.05 -29.33
C PRO A 116 -9.52 23.53 -29.25
N GLY A 117 -10.28 23.07 -28.25
CA GLY A 117 -10.58 21.65 -28.02
C GLY A 117 -9.63 20.93 -27.06
N GLU A 118 -8.58 21.60 -26.56
CA GLU A 118 -7.70 21.07 -25.53
C GLU A 118 -8.22 21.38 -24.10
N PRO A 119 -7.88 20.57 -23.08
CA PRO A 119 -8.09 20.90 -21.68
C PRO A 119 -7.53 22.28 -21.35
N GLU A 120 -8.24 23.01 -20.49
CA GLU A 120 -7.87 24.37 -20.12
C GLU A 120 -6.50 24.37 -19.43
N LEU A 121 -5.53 25.06 -20.04
CA LEU A 121 -4.21 25.36 -19.47
C LEU A 121 -3.97 26.86 -19.56
N ARG A 122 -3.70 27.51 -18.42
CA ARG A 122 -3.56 28.97 -18.34
C ARG A 122 -2.39 29.38 -17.47
N LEU A 123 -1.77 30.49 -17.85
CA LEU A 123 -0.88 31.25 -16.98
C LEU A 123 -1.68 32.34 -16.28
N GLN A 124 -1.50 32.47 -14.97
CA GLN A 124 -2.11 33.51 -14.16
C GLN A 124 -1.02 34.35 -13.50
N LYS A 125 -1.07 35.66 -13.68
CA LYS A 125 -0.15 36.57 -13.01
C LYS A 125 -0.49 36.67 -11.53
N THR A 126 0.51 36.54 -10.68
CA THR A 126 0.40 36.81 -9.24
C THR A 126 1.50 37.79 -8.81
N ARG A 127 1.40 38.31 -7.59
CA ARG A 127 2.44 39.16 -6.98
C ARG A 127 3.75 38.39 -6.72
N PHE A 128 3.72 37.05 -6.72
CA PHE A 128 4.92 36.22 -6.54
C PHE A 128 5.60 35.83 -7.85
N GLY A 129 4.98 36.11 -9.00
CA GLY A 129 5.38 35.62 -10.32
C GLY A 129 4.19 35.01 -11.05
N TRP A 130 4.40 34.52 -12.27
CA TRP A 130 3.37 33.82 -13.03
C TRP A 130 3.24 32.37 -12.53
N VAL A 131 2.01 31.93 -12.32
CA VAL A 131 1.71 30.53 -11.99
C VAL A 131 1.01 29.87 -13.18
N ILE A 132 1.26 28.58 -13.36
CA ILE A 132 0.54 27.75 -14.32
C ILE A 132 -0.59 27.01 -13.61
N GLY A 133 -1.74 26.90 -14.26
CA GLY A 133 -2.88 26.17 -13.75
C GLY A 133 -3.69 25.57 -14.87
N GLY A 134 -4.37 24.47 -14.57
CA GLY A 134 -5.10 23.68 -15.56
C GLY A 134 -4.46 22.31 -15.78
N SER A 135 -4.96 21.59 -16.78
CA SER A 135 -4.44 20.26 -17.13
C SER A 135 -3.72 20.35 -18.47
N PRO A 136 -2.46 19.90 -18.58
CA PRO A 136 -1.86 19.68 -19.88
C PRO A 136 -2.65 18.60 -20.63
N THR A 137 -2.59 18.64 -21.96
CA THR A 137 -3.11 17.59 -22.84
C THR A 137 -2.37 16.28 -22.57
N SER A 138 -2.94 15.39 -21.76
CA SER A 138 -2.45 14.02 -21.70
C SER A 138 -2.85 13.28 -22.97
N GLN A 139 -1.85 12.85 -23.75
CA GLN A 139 -2.02 11.71 -24.64
C GLN A 139 -2.38 10.51 -23.74
N THR A 140 -3.47 9.82 -24.06
CA THR A 140 -4.18 8.80 -23.26
C THR A 140 -5.01 9.34 -22.08
N ALA A 141 -6.32 9.37 -22.30
CA ALA A 141 -7.34 9.40 -21.26
C ALA A 141 -7.29 8.09 -20.46
N ILE A 142 -6.35 7.96 -19.54
CA ILE A 142 -6.46 6.94 -18.49
C ILE A 142 -7.14 7.62 -17.31
N ASN A 143 -8.43 7.30 -17.10
CA ASN A 143 -9.24 7.76 -15.97
C ASN A 143 -8.76 7.13 -14.64
N THR A 144 -7.46 7.14 -14.35
CA THR A 144 -6.92 6.66 -13.08
C THR A 144 -6.85 7.83 -12.12
N PHE A 145 -7.89 7.99 -11.31
CA PHE A 145 -7.81 8.85 -10.14
C PHE A 145 -6.92 8.15 -9.10
N HIS A 146 -5.65 8.58 -9.01
CA HIS A 146 -4.78 8.15 -7.93
C HIS A 146 -5.19 8.87 -6.64
N ALA A 147 -6.12 8.28 -5.89
CA ALA A 147 -6.36 8.64 -4.50
C ALA A 147 -5.31 7.93 -3.64
N THR A 148 -4.30 8.68 -3.18
CA THR A 148 -3.36 8.14 -2.18
C THR A 148 -4.03 8.20 -0.81
N THR A 149 -4.67 7.11 -0.41
CA THR A 149 -5.26 7.00 0.92
C THR A 149 -4.16 6.70 1.94
N THR A 150 -3.90 7.61 2.88
CA THR A 150 -2.95 7.38 3.98
C THR A 150 -3.36 6.22 4.89
N ALA A 151 -4.65 5.84 4.89
CA ALA A 151 -5.18 4.73 5.68
C ALA A 151 -4.69 3.35 5.21
N LEU A 152 -4.30 3.18 3.94
CA LEU A 152 -3.95 1.87 3.41
C LEU A 152 -2.69 1.27 4.07
N GLN A 153 -1.74 2.13 4.46
CA GLN A 153 -0.51 1.70 5.13
C GLN A 153 -0.80 1.10 6.51
N GLU A 154 -1.71 1.72 7.28
CA GLU A 154 -2.13 1.24 8.60
C GLU A 154 -3.01 0.00 8.49
N ASP A 155 -3.87 -0.07 7.46
CA ASP A 155 -4.67 -1.26 7.16
C ASP A 155 -3.82 -2.45 6.75
N LEU A 156 -2.78 -2.23 5.93
CA LEU A 156 -1.81 -3.27 5.56
C LEU A 156 -0.99 -3.73 6.77
N ALA A 157 -0.52 -2.80 7.61
CA ALA A 157 0.20 -3.17 8.82
C ALA A 157 -0.66 -4.01 9.76
N ARG A 158 -1.93 -3.62 9.98
CA ARG A 158 -2.89 -4.41 10.75
C ARG A 158 -3.21 -5.76 10.13
N PHE A 159 -3.29 -5.84 8.80
CA PHE A 159 -3.49 -7.10 8.10
C PHE A 159 -2.35 -8.08 8.39
N TRP A 160 -1.09 -7.61 8.31
CA TRP A 160 0.07 -8.45 8.61
C TRP A 160 0.17 -8.83 10.10
N GLU A 161 -0.19 -7.93 11.02
CA GLU A 161 -0.27 -8.26 12.46
C GLU A 161 -1.32 -9.34 12.77
N ILE A 162 -2.43 -9.37 12.03
CA ILE A 162 -3.48 -10.40 12.18
C ILE A 162 -3.02 -11.74 11.59
N ASP A 163 -2.32 -11.73 10.45
CA ASP A 163 -1.88 -12.94 9.75
C ASP A 163 -0.67 -13.62 10.41
N GLU A 164 0.27 -12.85 10.99
CA GLU A 164 1.47 -13.40 11.65
C GLU A 164 1.18 -13.99 13.05
N GLY A 165 0.07 -13.63 13.69
CA GLY A 165 -0.28 -14.08 15.04
C GLY A 165 0.71 -13.61 16.13
N PRO A 166 0.44 -13.87 17.42
CA PRO A 166 1.32 -13.43 18.51
C PRO A 166 2.68 -14.14 18.47
N ALA A 167 3.77 -13.37 18.61
CA ALA A 167 5.17 -13.83 18.54
C ALA A 167 5.57 -14.87 19.62
N THR A 168 4.74 -15.08 20.64
CA THR A 168 5.00 -16.04 21.72
C THR A 168 3.85 -17.04 21.82
N THR A 169 3.98 -18.15 21.12
CA THR A 169 3.15 -19.33 21.33
C THR A 169 3.71 -20.11 22.53
N HIS A 170 2.97 -20.09 23.66
CA HIS A 170 3.21 -21.03 24.74
C HIS A 170 2.73 -22.41 24.27
N LEU A 171 3.60 -23.14 23.58
CA LEU A 171 3.31 -24.51 23.16
C LEU A 171 3.07 -25.38 24.39
N SER A 172 1.93 -26.08 24.42
CA SER A 172 1.71 -27.18 25.35
C SER A 172 2.73 -28.30 25.13
N GLU A 173 2.93 -29.15 26.13
CA GLU A 173 3.88 -30.27 26.02
C GLU A 173 3.54 -31.21 24.85
N SER A 174 2.24 -31.44 24.58
CA SER A 174 1.78 -32.20 23.42
C SER A 174 2.12 -31.54 22.08
N GLU A 175 2.03 -30.20 22.00
CA GLU A 175 2.36 -29.46 20.77
C GLU A 175 3.87 -29.47 20.54
N ARG A 176 4.67 -29.33 21.60
CA ARG A 176 6.13 -29.43 21.52
C ARG A 176 6.58 -30.81 21.03
N LEU A 177 5.98 -31.88 21.56
CA LEU A 177 6.26 -33.26 21.11
C LEU A 177 5.85 -33.49 19.65
N CYS A 178 4.72 -32.91 19.23
CA CYS A 178 4.27 -32.97 17.84
C CYS A 178 5.24 -32.26 16.89
N GLU A 179 5.69 -31.07 17.26
CA GLU A 179 6.65 -30.30 16.48
C GLU A 179 8.02 -31.01 16.39
N GLU A 180 8.52 -31.54 17.51
CA GLU A 180 9.76 -32.31 17.53
C GLU A 180 9.65 -33.59 16.69
N HIS A 181 8.52 -34.31 16.79
CA HIS A 181 8.24 -35.47 15.95
C HIS A 181 8.22 -35.10 14.46
N PHE A 182 7.57 -34.00 14.09
CA PHE A 182 7.54 -33.50 12.72
C PHE A 182 8.95 -33.21 12.21
N ARG A 183 9.74 -32.42 12.95
CA ARG A 183 11.12 -32.05 12.57
C ARG A 183 12.02 -33.28 12.39
N ASN A 184 11.88 -34.28 13.25
CA ASN A 184 12.75 -35.46 13.24
C ASN A 184 12.36 -36.50 12.18
N HIS A 185 11.09 -36.57 11.79
CA HIS A 185 10.59 -37.69 10.97
C HIS A 185 10.01 -37.28 9.62
N VAL A 186 9.75 -35.98 9.39
CA VAL A 186 9.31 -35.50 8.08
C VAL A 186 10.52 -35.13 7.24
N ARG A 187 10.70 -35.84 6.13
CA ARG A 187 11.78 -35.59 5.17
C ARG A 187 11.25 -35.62 3.75
N ARG A 188 11.88 -34.85 2.87
CA ARG A 188 11.55 -34.80 1.44
C ARG A 188 12.54 -35.65 0.64
N THR A 189 12.03 -36.50 -0.25
CA THR A 189 12.86 -37.30 -1.15
C THR A 189 13.39 -36.45 -2.31
N LYS A 190 14.38 -36.97 -3.04
CA LYS A 190 14.97 -36.28 -4.21
C LYS A 190 13.98 -36.07 -5.34
N GLU A 191 12.93 -36.90 -5.40
CA GLU A 191 11.82 -36.82 -6.34
C GLU A 191 10.69 -35.90 -5.85
N GLY A 192 10.87 -35.23 -4.72
CA GLY A 192 9.94 -34.23 -4.20
C GLY A 192 8.83 -34.75 -3.31
N ARG A 193 8.75 -36.07 -3.03
CA ARG A 193 7.73 -36.68 -2.15
C ARG A 193 8.08 -36.51 -0.67
N TYR A 194 7.06 -36.42 0.19
CA TYR A 194 7.27 -36.39 1.64
C TYR A 194 7.20 -37.80 2.23
N ILE A 195 8.19 -38.14 3.04
CA ILE A 195 8.14 -39.27 3.95
C ILE A 195 7.75 -38.70 5.30
N VAL A 196 6.60 -39.13 5.81
CA VAL A 196 6.09 -38.73 7.12
C VAL A 196 6.04 -39.96 8.02
N ALA A 197 6.45 -39.83 9.28
CA ALA A 197 6.08 -40.81 10.29
C ALA A 197 4.71 -40.45 10.88
N LEU A 198 3.93 -41.44 11.26
CA LEU A 198 2.69 -41.23 11.99
C LEU A 198 3.01 -40.94 13.45
N SER A 199 2.60 -39.76 13.94
CA SER A 199 2.70 -39.41 15.35
C SER A 199 1.63 -40.13 16.15
N PHE A 200 2.04 -40.82 17.21
CA PHE A 200 1.11 -41.42 18.18
C PHE A 200 1.13 -40.64 19.49
N ASN A 201 -0.04 -40.48 20.11
CA ASN A 201 -0.14 -39.94 21.45
C ASN A 201 -0.09 -41.07 22.50
N GLU A 202 -0.20 -40.72 23.78
CA GLU A 202 -0.17 -41.67 24.90
C GLU A 202 -1.25 -42.76 24.85
N LYS A 203 -2.27 -42.60 24.00
CA LYS A 203 -3.33 -43.60 23.78
C LYS A 203 -2.91 -44.70 22.80
N LEU A 204 -1.64 -44.79 22.40
CA LEU A 204 -1.14 -45.85 21.52
C LEU A 204 -1.51 -47.27 22.03
N SER A 205 -1.46 -47.46 23.35
CA SER A 205 -1.83 -48.70 24.01
C SER A 205 -3.33 -49.04 23.92
N SER A 206 -4.20 -48.08 23.55
CA SER A 206 -5.64 -48.28 23.40
C SER A 206 -6.07 -48.68 21.99
N LEU A 207 -5.16 -48.83 21.02
CA LEU A 207 -5.49 -49.25 19.65
C LEU A 207 -6.03 -50.69 19.53
N GLY A 208 -6.03 -51.46 20.63
CA GLY A 208 -6.66 -52.77 20.73
C GLY A 208 -6.17 -53.78 19.69
N SER A 209 -7.01 -54.77 19.36
CA SER A 209 -6.69 -55.84 18.40
C SER A 209 -6.98 -55.45 16.94
N SER A 210 -6.70 -54.21 16.54
CA SER A 210 -6.93 -53.69 15.18
C SER A 210 -6.26 -54.55 14.10
N LYS A 211 -5.04 -55.05 14.37
CA LYS A 211 -4.32 -55.98 13.50
C LYS A 211 -5.11 -57.27 13.24
N ALA A 212 -5.67 -57.89 14.27
CA ALA A 212 -6.44 -59.12 14.13
C ALA A 212 -7.71 -58.90 13.29
N ALA A 213 -8.41 -57.78 13.52
CA ALA A 213 -9.58 -57.40 12.74
C ALA A 213 -9.22 -57.13 11.26
N ALA A 214 -8.13 -56.40 11.00
CA ALA A 214 -7.65 -56.14 9.64
C ALA A 214 -7.28 -57.43 8.90
N MET A 215 -6.55 -58.34 9.57
CA MET A 215 -6.19 -59.65 9.02
C MET A 215 -7.42 -60.51 8.71
N SER A 216 -8.42 -60.51 9.60
CA SER A 216 -9.67 -61.25 9.37
C SER A 216 -10.44 -60.68 8.18
N ARG A 217 -10.49 -59.35 8.02
CA ARG A 217 -11.12 -58.70 6.86
C ARG A 217 -10.40 -59.03 5.57
N LEU A 218 -9.06 -59.02 5.57
CA LEU A 218 -8.24 -59.40 4.42
C LEU A 218 -8.48 -60.86 4.01
N ALA A 219 -8.50 -61.79 4.98
CA ALA A 219 -8.78 -63.20 4.70
C ALA A 219 -10.20 -63.42 4.14
N SER A 220 -11.19 -62.65 4.60
CA SER A 220 -12.55 -62.69 4.04
C SER A 220 -12.60 -62.12 2.62
N LEU A 221 -11.85 -61.05 2.34
CA LEU A 221 -11.74 -60.49 1.00
C LEU A 221 -11.11 -61.48 0.02
N HIS A 222 -10.01 -62.15 0.39
CA HIS A 222 -9.39 -63.19 -0.43
C HIS A 222 -10.35 -64.36 -0.71
N ARG A 223 -11.11 -64.81 0.29
CA ARG A 223 -12.14 -65.85 0.09
C ARG A 223 -13.21 -65.40 -0.90
N ARG A 224 -13.59 -64.11 -0.88
CA ARG A 224 -14.55 -63.55 -1.84
C ARG A 224 -13.98 -63.53 -3.26
N PHE A 225 -12.72 -63.15 -3.44
CA PHE A 225 -12.05 -63.18 -4.75
C PHE A 225 -11.99 -64.58 -5.35
N GLN A 226 -11.74 -65.61 -4.52
CA GLN A 226 -11.74 -67.00 -4.99
C GLN A 226 -13.13 -67.45 -5.48
N ARG A 227 -14.20 -66.96 -4.85
CA ARG A 227 -15.58 -67.36 -5.17
C ARG A 227 -16.19 -66.53 -6.31
N ASP A 228 -15.78 -65.28 -6.46
CA ASP A 228 -16.30 -64.32 -7.45
C ASP A 228 -15.14 -63.62 -8.17
N LYS A 229 -14.80 -64.17 -9.35
CA LYS A 229 -13.72 -63.66 -10.20
C LYS A 229 -14.04 -62.32 -10.85
N GLN A 230 -15.31 -62.01 -11.06
CA GLN A 230 -15.70 -60.70 -11.58
C GLN A 230 -15.45 -59.62 -10.53
N TYR A 231 -15.75 -59.90 -9.26
CA TYR A 231 -15.48 -58.99 -8.15
C TYR A 231 -13.98 -58.76 -7.93
N GLU A 232 -13.15 -59.81 -8.03
CA GLU A 232 -11.68 -59.69 -7.97
C GLU A 232 -11.14 -58.77 -9.08
N THR A 233 -11.64 -58.94 -10.30
CA THR A 233 -11.21 -58.15 -11.46
C THR A 233 -11.57 -56.67 -11.28
N ALA A 234 -12.82 -56.38 -10.87
CA ALA A 234 -13.27 -55.01 -10.62
C ALA A 234 -12.50 -54.35 -9.46
N TYR A 235 -12.27 -55.08 -8.37
CA TYR A 235 -11.50 -54.57 -7.23
C TYR A 235 -10.05 -54.25 -7.63
N SER A 236 -9.40 -55.15 -8.38
CA SER A 236 -8.03 -54.96 -8.84
C SER A 236 -7.90 -53.78 -9.79
N ALA A 237 -8.88 -53.56 -10.68
CA ALA A 237 -8.91 -52.41 -11.58
C ALA A 237 -8.94 -51.08 -10.80
N VAL A 238 -9.73 -50.99 -9.74
CA VAL A 238 -9.78 -49.79 -8.87
C VAL A 238 -8.45 -49.56 -8.16
N ILE A 239 -7.82 -50.61 -7.64
CA ILE A 239 -6.50 -50.48 -6.99
C ILE A 239 -5.45 -50.02 -8.01
N GLN A 240 -5.49 -50.52 -9.24
CA GLN A 240 -4.59 -50.08 -10.31
C GLN A 240 -4.82 -48.61 -10.67
N GLU A 241 -6.06 -48.17 -10.74
CA GLU A 241 -6.41 -46.75 -10.98
C GLU A 241 -5.78 -45.84 -9.91
N TYR A 242 -5.83 -46.21 -8.63
CA TYR A 242 -5.16 -45.44 -7.56
C TYR A 242 -3.63 -45.37 -7.74
N LEU A 243 -3.00 -46.47 -8.16
CA LEU A 243 -1.56 -46.51 -8.43
C LEU A 243 -1.18 -45.63 -9.63
N ASP A 244 -1.98 -45.67 -10.69
CA ASP A 244 -1.75 -44.90 -11.92
C ASP A 244 -1.94 -43.38 -11.68
N LEU A 245 -2.83 -43.00 -10.76
CA LEU A 245 -3.04 -41.61 -10.32
C LEU A 245 -1.93 -41.09 -9.39
N GLY A 246 -1.01 -41.95 -8.95
CA GLY A 246 0.13 -41.57 -8.10
C GLY A 246 -0.26 -41.14 -6.67
N GLN A 247 -1.38 -41.67 -6.16
CA GLN A 247 -1.86 -41.44 -4.79
C GLN A 247 -1.36 -42.50 -3.81
#